data_AF-A0A1Y2CLW1-F1
#
_entry.id   AF-A0A1Y2CLW1-F1
#
_cell.length_a   1.000
_cell.length_b   1.000
_cell.length_c   1.000
_cell.angle_alpha   90.00
_cell.angle_beta   90.00
_cell.angle_gamma   90.00
#
_symmetry.space_group_name_H-M   'P 1'
#
loop_
_entity.id
_entity.type
_entity.pdbx_description
1 polymer ?
#
loop_
_entity_poly.entity_id
_entity_poly.type
_entity_poly.pdbx_seq_one_letter_code
_entity_poly.pdbx_strand_id
1 'polypeptide(L)'
;MFADGTFYIAPIFGYQVFITRVFAPEINSFYTTSLSILNNKEQPIYELLFEELKKNESNYNNNIISNYNNKIIVIPKILHCDFEKSISNASIKIFHNITIKYCVWHYKRSFEVQKNKLCYNEVENNHKIYLLYKAITNFPFINPEYIFDIYNYIKIICQIYNYLNFLIFLEYFNKTYLYKYDIQYWNYYNDINHITNNASESFNNYLKKLFYKNLLSMN
;
A
#
# COMPACT_ATOMS: atom_id res chain seq x y z
N MET A 1 5.98 10.10 2.47
CA MET A 1 6.65 8.92 3.07
C MET A 1 6.01 7.67 2.51
N PHE A 2 6.79 6.63 2.29
CA PHE A 2 6.40 5.31 1.85
C PHE A 2 6.75 4.34 2.95
N ALA A 3 5.82 3.47 3.30
CA ALA A 3 6.03 2.47 4.34
C ALA A 3 5.61 1.11 3.80
N ASP A 4 6.55 0.16 3.85
CA ASP A 4 6.38 -1.15 3.23
C ASP A 4 7.06 -2.24 4.07
N GLY A 5 6.48 -3.43 4.06
CA GLY A 5 6.97 -4.59 4.79
C GLY A 5 7.55 -5.62 3.83
N THR A 6 8.73 -6.14 4.14
CA THR A 6 9.33 -7.24 3.37
C THR A 6 9.68 -8.43 4.26
N PHE A 7 9.33 -9.61 3.77
CA PHE A 7 9.66 -10.89 4.39
C PHE A 7 11.00 -11.45 3.88
N TYR A 8 11.54 -10.92 2.78
CA TYR A 8 12.70 -11.51 2.10
C TYR A 8 13.98 -11.47 2.93
N ILE A 9 14.08 -10.49 3.83
CA ILE A 9 15.27 -10.24 4.66
C ILE A 9 14.92 -10.28 6.15
N ALA A 10 13.73 -10.77 6.49
CA ALA A 10 13.31 -10.90 7.87
C ALA A 10 14.13 -12.00 8.56
N PRO A 11 14.74 -11.72 9.73
CA PRO A 11 15.41 -12.76 10.50
C PRO A 11 14.37 -13.75 11.06
N ILE A 12 14.79 -14.96 11.43
CA ILE A 12 13.90 -16.03 11.91
C ILE A 12 13.04 -15.59 13.13
N PHE A 13 13.58 -14.72 13.98
CA PHE A 13 12.88 -14.20 15.16
C PHE A 13 11.97 -12.99 14.87
N GLY A 14 12.00 -12.47 13.65
CA GLY A 14 11.21 -11.32 13.21
C GLY A 14 10.14 -11.74 12.22
N TYR A 15 8.96 -11.13 12.30
CA TYR A 15 7.87 -11.36 11.37
C TYR A 15 8.14 -10.75 9.99
N GLN A 16 8.62 -9.50 9.96
CA GLN A 16 8.99 -8.80 8.72
C GLN A 16 10.04 -7.73 9.01
N VAL A 17 10.76 -7.29 7.98
CA VAL A 17 11.47 -6.00 8.02
C VAL A 17 10.55 -4.93 7.47
N PHE A 18 10.25 -3.94 8.28
CA PHE A 18 9.49 -2.77 7.90
C PHE A 18 10.41 -1.63 7.54
N ILE A 19 10.16 -1.03 6.38
CA ILE A 19 11.02 -0.03 5.78
C ILE A 19 10.20 1.23 5.57
N THR A 20 10.72 2.35 6.06
CA THR A 20 10.16 3.67 5.74
C THR A 20 11.13 4.43 4.85
N ARG A 21 10.57 5.11 3.84
CA ARG A 21 11.32 5.95 2.91
C ARG A 21 10.62 7.28 2.70
N VAL A 22 11.37 8.36 2.56
CA VAL A 22 10.85 9.69 2.24
C VAL A 22 11.29 10.03 0.82
N PHE A 23 10.35 10.51 0.02
CA PHE A 23 10.64 11.11 -1.27
C PHE A 23 11.02 12.58 -1.04
N ALA A 24 12.17 12.97 -1.58
CA ALA A 24 12.73 14.31 -1.55
C ALA A 24 12.55 14.95 -2.94
N PRO A 25 11.54 15.82 -3.11
CA PRO A 25 11.25 16.43 -4.41
C PRO A 25 12.42 17.27 -4.95
N GLU A 26 13.19 17.90 -4.05
CA GLU A 26 14.27 18.83 -4.38
C GLU A 26 15.36 18.18 -5.24
N ILE A 27 15.54 16.87 -5.08
CA ILE A 27 16.54 16.08 -5.82
C ILE A 27 15.91 14.88 -6.53
N ASN A 28 14.57 14.82 -6.58
CA ASN A 28 13.79 13.75 -7.18
C ASN A 28 14.25 12.34 -6.76
N SER A 29 14.48 12.11 -5.47
CA SER A 29 15.07 10.86 -4.96
C SER A 29 14.42 10.37 -3.68
N PHE A 30 14.63 9.09 -3.37
CA PHE A 30 14.08 8.42 -2.20
C PHE A 30 15.15 8.09 -1.17
N TYR A 31 14.96 8.56 0.06
CA TYR A 31 15.83 8.27 1.19
C TYR A 31 15.19 7.27 2.13
N THR A 32 15.96 6.29 2.58
CA THR A 32 15.50 5.36 3.61
C THR A 32 15.65 6.01 4.97
N THR A 33 14.52 6.16 5.68
CA THR A 33 14.46 6.78 7.00
C THR A 33 14.62 5.74 8.10
N SER A 34 13.97 4.58 7.98
CA SER A 34 14.19 3.47 8.91
C SER A 34 14.12 2.11 8.22
N LEU A 35 14.85 1.15 8.81
CA LEU A 35 14.60 -0.27 8.67
C LEU A 35 14.40 -0.82 10.08
N SER A 36 13.30 -1.53 10.30
CA SER A 36 12.93 -2.04 11.62
C SER A 36 12.47 -3.48 11.51
N ILE A 37 12.97 -4.36 12.36
CA ILE A 37 12.49 -5.74 12.46
C ILE A 37 11.25 -5.73 13.33
N LEU A 38 10.11 -6.15 12.77
CA LEU A 38 8.85 -6.20 13.49
C LEU A 38 8.54 -7.64 13.89
N ASN A 39 8.09 -7.83 15.13
CA ASN A 39 7.70 -9.16 15.63
C ASN A 39 6.23 -9.50 15.35
N ASN A 40 5.39 -8.49 15.12
CA ASN A 40 4.00 -8.63 14.69
C ASN A 40 3.56 -7.39 13.88
N LYS A 41 2.29 -7.35 13.47
CA LYS A 41 1.67 -6.28 12.66
C LYS A 41 0.64 -5.45 13.44
N GLU A 42 0.77 -5.38 14.76
CA GLU A 42 -0.18 -4.67 15.61
C GLU A 42 0.08 -3.17 15.62
N GLN A 43 -0.99 -2.39 15.78
CA GLN A 43 -0.93 -0.93 15.77
C GLN A 43 0.09 -0.33 16.76
N PRO A 44 0.21 -0.79 18.03
CA PRO A 44 1.17 -0.22 18.98
C PRO A 44 2.63 -0.31 18.53
N ILE A 45 2.99 -1.34 17.76
CA ILE A 45 4.36 -1.47 17.22
C ILE A 45 4.63 -0.38 16.20
N TYR A 46 3.67 -0.10 15.31
CA TYR A 46 3.80 0.99 14.34
C TYR A 46 3.79 2.36 15.00
N GLU A 47 3.00 2.55 16.06
CA GLU A 47 3.01 3.78 16.85
C GLU A 47 4.41 4.05 17.42
N LEU A 48 5.02 3.07 18.07
CA LEU A 48 6.38 3.19 18.61
C LEU A 48 7.40 3.53 17.51
N LEU A 49 7.31 2.86 16.35
CA LEU A 49 8.21 3.13 15.22
C LEU A 49 8.06 4.56 14.69
N PHE A 50 6.82 5.03 14.55
CA PHE A 50 6.54 6.39 14.08
C PHE A 50 6.91 7.45 15.12
N GLU A 51 6.78 7.17 16.41
CA GLU A 51 7.29 8.05 17.47
C GLU A 51 8.81 8.19 17.40
N GLU A 52 9.54 7.09 17.22
CA GLU A 52 10.99 7.13 17.05
C GLU A 52 11.42 7.88 15.79
N LEU A 53 10.70 7.71 14.68
CA LEU A 53 10.94 8.51 13.47
C LEU A 53 10.71 10.00 13.71
N LYS A 54 9.64 10.36 14.43
CA LYS A 54 9.30 11.74 14.77
C LYS A 54 10.33 12.37 15.72
N LYS A 55 10.84 11.63 16.70
CA LYS A 55 11.90 12.12 17.61
C LYS A 55 13.20 12.43 16.86
N ASN A 56 13.52 11.63 15.85
CA ASN A 56 14.76 11.76 15.09
C ASN A 56 14.71 12.81 13.96
N GLU A 57 13.60 13.56 13.83
CA GLU A 57 13.39 14.56 12.78
C GLU A 57 14.54 15.56 12.64
N SER A 58 15.04 16.09 13.77
CA SER A 58 16.15 17.06 13.79
C SER A 58 17.46 16.48 13.26
N ASN A 59 17.73 15.19 13.51
CA ASN A 59 18.95 14.52 13.08
C ASN A 59 18.94 14.28 11.56
N TYR A 60 17.78 13.87 11.01
CA TYR A 60 17.61 13.72 9.56
C TYR A 60 17.74 15.05 8.83
N ASN A 61 17.15 16.12 9.37
CA ASN A 61 17.25 17.46 8.79
C ASN A 61 18.71 17.92 8.70
N ASN A 62 19.52 17.71 9.76
CA ASN A 62 20.91 18.14 9.79
C ASN A 62 21.84 17.35 8.83
N ASN A 63 21.68 16.02 8.73
CA ASN A 63 22.54 15.16 7.90
C ASN A 63 22.33 15.34 6.39
N ILE A 64 21.16 15.82 5.99
CA ILE A 64 20.85 16.05 4.57
C ILE A 64 21.22 17.49 4.18
N ILE A 65 20.97 18.47 5.05
CA ILE A 65 21.33 19.88 4.81
C ILE A 65 22.84 20.03 4.54
N SER A 66 23.70 19.27 5.21
CA SER A 66 25.16 19.34 5.01
C SER A 66 25.63 18.89 3.63
N ASN A 67 24.85 18.08 2.91
CA ASN A 67 25.23 17.55 1.59
C ASN A 67 24.56 18.29 0.41
N TYR A 68 23.44 18.99 0.62
CA TYR A 68 22.64 19.56 -0.48
C TYR A 68 22.08 20.97 -0.23
N ASN A 69 22.46 21.66 0.86
CA ASN A 69 21.99 23.01 1.23
C ASN A 69 20.45 23.20 1.30
N ASN A 70 19.67 22.12 1.18
CA ASN A 70 18.21 22.16 1.20
C ASN A 70 17.67 21.45 2.46
N LYS A 71 16.70 22.10 3.11
CA LYS A 71 15.97 21.58 4.27
C LYS A 71 14.96 20.53 3.80
N ILE A 72 15.33 19.26 3.80
CA ILE A 72 14.38 18.17 3.55
C ILE A 72 13.40 18.09 4.71
N ILE A 73 12.11 18.22 4.44
CA ILE A 73 11.05 18.11 5.45
C ILE A 73 10.80 16.63 5.71
N VAL A 74 11.13 16.17 6.91
CA VAL A 74 10.98 14.77 7.32
C VAL A 74 9.55 14.47 7.79
N ILE A 75 8.77 15.47 8.21
CA ILE A 75 7.36 15.28 8.58
C ILE A 75 6.54 14.92 7.33
N PRO A 76 5.99 13.70 7.25
CA PRO A 76 5.25 13.27 6.09
C PRO A 76 3.89 13.95 6.03
N LYS A 77 3.62 14.70 4.96
CA LYS A 77 2.26 15.16 4.62
C LYS A 77 1.40 14.04 4.04
N ILE A 78 2.02 13.10 3.34
CA ILE A 78 1.35 11.96 2.71
C ILE A 78 2.09 10.68 3.11
N LEU A 79 1.35 9.68 3.59
CA LEU A 79 1.83 8.33 3.78
C LEU A 79 1.28 7.41 2.68
N HIS A 80 2.19 6.85 1.90
CA HIS A 80 1.91 5.75 0.99
C HIS A 80 2.17 4.42 1.72
N CYS A 81 1.17 3.57 1.84
CA CYS A 81 1.32 2.27 2.51
C CYS A 81 0.37 1.20 1.94
N ASP A 82 0.56 -0.03 2.38
CA ASP A 82 -0.35 -1.14 2.06
C ASP A 82 -1.69 -0.99 2.76
N PHE A 83 -2.69 -1.79 2.34
CA PHE A 83 -4.02 -1.85 2.96
C PHE A 83 -3.97 -2.50 4.36
N GLU A 84 -3.29 -1.84 5.29
CA GLU A 84 -3.08 -2.29 6.66
C GLU A 84 -3.53 -1.19 7.63
N LYS A 85 -4.61 -1.47 8.37
CA LYS A 85 -5.22 -0.48 9.29
C LYS A 85 -4.28 -0.07 10.40
N SER A 86 -3.50 -1.01 10.94
CA SER A 86 -2.55 -0.75 12.02
C SER A 86 -1.53 0.32 11.62
N ILE A 87 -0.99 0.26 10.39
CA ILE A 87 -0.08 1.29 9.85
C ILE A 87 -0.77 2.65 9.76
N SER A 88 -1.90 2.70 9.04
CA SER A 88 -2.62 3.96 8.80
C SER A 88 -3.12 4.62 10.10
N ASN A 89 -3.75 3.86 11.00
CA ASN A 89 -4.19 4.36 12.30
C ASN A 89 -3.03 4.88 13.15
N ALA A 90 -1.91 4.15 13.21
CA ALA A 90 -0.73 4.60 13.94
C ALA A 90 -0.20 5.91 13.35
N SER A 91 -0.13 6.03 12.03
CA SER A 91 0.36 7.24 11.38
C SER A 91 -0.53 8.45 11.64
N ILE A 92 -1.87 8.29 11.58
CA ILE A 92 -2.84 9.37 11.88
C ILE A 92 -2.69 9.83 13.33
N LYS A 93 -2.45 8.90 14.25
CA LYS A 93 -2.24 9.20 15.68
C LYS A 93 -0.96 9.99 15.93
N ILE A 94 0.14 9.63 15.26
CA ILE A 94 1.47 10.22 15.54
C ILE A 94 1.74 11.49 14.73
N PHE A 95 1.30 11.54 13.47
CA PHE A 95 1.52 12.65 12.54
C PHE A 95 0.22 13.42 12.32
N HIS A 96 0.07 14.57 12.97
CA HIS A 96 -1.08 15.44 12.75
C HIS A 96 -1.13 15.91 11.28
N ASN A 97 -2.33 15.93 10.69
CA ASN A 97 -2.60 16.34 9.30
C ASN A 97 -1.91 15.49 8.22
N ILE A 98 -1.68 14.20 8.48
CA ILE A 98 -1.20 13.27 7.46
C ILE A 98 -2.35 12.78 6.58
N THR A 99 -2.14 12.77 5.26
CA THR A 99 -3.02 12.11 4.29
C THR A 99 -2.55 10.69 4.05
N ILE A 100 -3.47 9.73 4.15
CA ILE A 100 -3.18 8.33 3.83
C ILE A 100 -3.46 8.07 2.35
N LYS A 101 -2.53 7.35 1.70
CA LYS A 101 -2.65 6.88 0.33
C LYS A 101 -2.29 5.40 0.24
N TYR A 102 -3.30 4.54 0.11
CA TYR A 102 -3.08 3.11 -0.01
C TYR A 102 -2.55 2.73 -1.40
N CYS A 103 -1.71 1.70 -1.44
CA CYS A 103 -1.02 1.27 -2.64
C CYS A 103 -1.96 0.59 -3.65
N VAL A 104 -2.10 1.16 -4.85
CA VAL A 104 -2.96 0.61 -5.91
C VAL A 104 -2.39 -0.67 -6.51
N TRP A 105 -1.07 -0.84 -6.51
CA TRP A 105 -0.47 -2.09 -6.97
C TRP A 105 -0.88 -3.27 -6.09
N HIS A 106 -0.76 -3.12 -4.77
CA HIS A 106 -1.21 -4.14 -3.83
C HIS A 106 -2.73 -4.37 -3.87
N TYR A 107 -3.52 -3.31 -4.11
CA TYR A 107 -4.95 -3.45 -4.40
C TYR A 107 -5.19 -4.37 -5.60
N LYS A 108 -4.59 -4.08 -6.76
CA LYS A 108 -4.78 -4.87 -7.99
C LYS A 108 -4.28 -6.31 -7.83
N ARG A 109 -3.13 -6.51 -7.18
CA ARG A 109 -2.58 -7.84 -6.90
C ARG A 109 -3.51 -8.66 -6.01
N SER A 110 -4.06 -8.05 -4.96
CA SER A 110 -5.02 -8.71 -4.07
C SER A 110 -6.27 -9.17 -4.82
N PHE A 111 -6.77 -8.33 -5.74
CA PHE A 111 -7.90 -8.66 -6.59
C PHE A 111 -7.63 -9.84 -7.51
N GLU A 112 -6.46 -9.90 -8.14
CA GLU A 112 -6.08 -11.01 -9.00
C GLU A 112 -6.05 -12.33 -8.25
N VAL A 113 -5.47 -12.35 -7.04
CA VAL A 113 -5.46 -13.53 -6.17
C VAL A 113 -6.88 -13.97 -5.82
N GLN A 114 -7.75 -13.03 -5.43
CA GLN A 114 -9.12 -13.36 -5.04
C GLN A 114 -10.01 -13.74 -6.22
N LYS A 115 -9.81 -13.13 -7.38
CA LYS A 115 -10.43 -13.54 -8.65
C LYS A 115 -10.09 -15.00 -8.94
N ASN A 116 -8.79 -15.33 -8.92
CA ASN A 116 -8.31 -16.67 -9.21
C ASN A 116 -8.87 -17.71 -8.22
N LYS A 117 -9.04 -17.32 -6.96
CA LYS A 117 -9.61 -18.18 -5.92
C LYS A 117 -11.13 -18.35 -6.03
N LEU A 118 -11.86 -17.28 -6.29
CA LEU A 118 -13.32 -17.25 -6.11
C LEU A 118 -14.07 -17.42 -7.42
N CYS A 119 -13.67 -16.73 -8.49
CA CYS A 119 -14.50 -16.57 -9.70
C CYS A 119 -13.71 -16.68 -11.01
N TYR A 120 -12.58 -17.40 -11.02
CA TYR A 120 -11.70 -17.54 -12.19
C TYR A 120 -12.46 -17.94 -13.46
N ASN A 121 -13.18 -19.07 -13.42
CA ASN A 121 -13.88 -19.60 -14.58
C ASN A 121 -14.97 -18.65 -15.08
N GLU A 122 -15.70 -17.97 -14.19
CA GLU A 122 -16.70 -16.97 -14.58
C GLU A 122 -16.06 -15.77 -15.28
N VAL A 123 -14.94 -15.28 -14.77
CA VAL A 123 -14.26 -14.11 -15.35
C VAL A 123 -13.58 -14.44 -16.67
N GLU A 124 -12.87 -15.57 -16.78
CA GLU A 124 -12.12 -15.91 -17.99
C GLU A 124 -13.01 -16.38 -19.14
N ASN A 125 -14.13 -17.06 -18.85
CA ASN A 125 -15.00 -17.61 -19.88
C ASN A 125 -16.15 -16.67 -20.30
N ASN A 126 -16.32 -15.53 -19.62
CA ASN A 126 -17.38 -14.57 -19.92
C ASN A 126 -16.86 -13.15 -20.01
N HIS A 127 -16.80 -12.63 -21.24
CA HIS A 127 -16.34 -11.28 -21.53
C HIS A 127 -17.11 -10.19 -20.76
N LYS A 128 -18.41 -10.36 -20.50
CA LYS A 128 -19.18 -9.38 -19.71
C LYS A 128 -18.67 -9.31 -18.26
N ILE A 129 -18.46 -10.45 -17.61
CA ILE A 129 -17.96 -10.52 -16.23
C ILE A 129 -16.52 -9.98 -16.17
N TYR A 130 -15.71 -10.27 -17.18
CA TYR A 130 -14.38 -9.68 -17.33
C TYR A 130 -14.40 -8.14 -17.36
N LEU A 131 -15.35 -7.53 -18.08
CA LEU A 131 -15.51 -6.08 -18.08
C LEU A 131 -15.93 -5.54 -16.71
N LEU A 132 -16.83 -6.24 -16.00
CA LEU A 132 -17.23 -5.86 -14.62
C LEU A 132 -16.04 -5.95 -13.66
N TYR A 133 -15.24 -7.00 -13.75
CA TYR A 133 -13.98 -7.14 -12.99
C TYR A 133 -13.01 -5.99 -13.28
N LYS A 134 -12.83 -5.63 -14.56
CA LYS A 134 -12.02 -4.47 -14.96
C LYS A 134 -12.55 -3.15 -14.40
N ALA A 135 -13.86 -2.97 -14.31
CA ALA A 135 -14.44 -1.77 -13.73
C ALA A 135 -14.02 -1.62 -12.26
N ILE A 136 -14.19 -2.68 -11.46
CA ILE A 136 -13.90 -2.64 -10.00
C ILE A 136 -12.39 -2.50 -9.75
N THR A 137 -11.54 -3.18 -10.52
CA THR A 137 -10.08 -3.04 -10.39
C THR A 137 -9.58 -1.62 -10.74
N ASN A 138 -10.38 -0.82 -11.43
CA ASN A 138 -10.07 0.56 -11.79
C ASN A 138 -10.82 1.60 -10.93
N PHE A 139 -11.58 1.21 -9.91
CA PHE A 139 -12.19 2.14 -8.95
C PHE A 139 -11.23 3.14 -8.32
N PRO A 140 -9.94 2.83 -8.07
CA PRO A 140 -8.98 3.85 -7.64
C PRO A 140 -8.90 5.07 -8.57
N PHE A 141 -9.34 4.98 -9.82
CA PHE A 141 -9.26 6.06 -10.81
C PHE A 141 -10.62 6.64 -11.22
N ILE A 142 -11.70 6.17 -10.59
CA ILE A 142 -13.06 6.66 -10.83
C ILE A 142 -13.36 7.76 -9.82
N ASN A 143 -14.18 8.74 -10.17
CA ASN A 143 -14.64 9.74 -9.19
C ASN A 143 -15.28 8.99 -7.98
N PRO A 144 -14.80 9.25 -6.75
CA PRO A 144 -15.23 8.53 -5.56
C PRO A 144 -16.74 8.62 -5.30
N GLU A 145 -17.40 9.70 -5.72
CA GLU A 145 -18.84 9.91 -5.57
C GLU A 145 -19.65 8.84 -6.31
N TYR A 146 -19.15 8.33 -7.43
CA TYR A 146 -19.85 7.33 -8.26
C TYR A 146 -19.52 5.87 -7.90
N ILE A 147 -18.54 5.62 -7.02
CA ILE A 147 -18.07 4.25 -6.75
C ILE A 147 -19.18 3.36 -6.17
N PHE A 148 -19.97 3.89 -5.24
CA PHE A 148 -21.07 3.13 -4.63
C PHE A 148 -22.19 2.83 -5.64
N ASP A 149 -22.55 3.79 -6.48
CA ASP A 149 -23.58 3.61 -7.50
C ASP A 149 -23.15 2.56 -8.55
N ILE A 150 -21.90 2.65 -9.01
CA ILE A 150 -21.34 1.68 -9.95
C ILE A 150 -21.28 0.29 -9.30
N TYR A 151 -20.83 0.18 -8.06
CA TYR A 151 -20.81 -1.10 -7.33
C TYR A 151 -22.21 -1.72 -7.24
N ASN A 152 -23.22 -0.93 -6.85
CA ASN A 152 -24.60 -1.41 -6.72
C ASN A 152 -25.18 -1.84 -8.07
N TYR A 153 -24.91 -1.08 -9.13
CA TYR A 153 -25.31 -1.44 -10.49
C TYR A 153 -24.69 -2.77 -10.94
N ILE A 154 -23.38 -2.95 -10.74
CA ILE A 154 -22.69 -4.21 -11.03
C ILE A 154 -23.32 -5.36 -10.24
N LYS A 155 -23.59 -5.17 -8.94
CA LYS A 155 -24.21 -6.18 -8.09
C LYS A 155 -25.59 -6.61 -8.59
N ILE A 156 -26.44 -5.66 -9.00
CA ILE A 156 -27.77 -5.96 -9.57
C ILE A 156 -27.65 -6.78 -10.86
N ILE A 157 -26.74 -6.40 -11.77
CA ILE A 157 -26.47 -7.18 -12.98
C ILE A 157 -26.10 -8.62 -12.64
N CYS A 158 -25.15 -8.81 -11.70
CA CYS A 158 -24.70 -10.13 -11.31
C CYS A 158 -25.82 -10.98 -10.67
N GLN A 159 -26.77 -10.35 -9.97
CA GLN A 159 -27.95 -11.04 -9.44
C GLN A 159 -28.91 -11.47 -10.56
N ILE A 160 -29.21 -10.58 -11.52
CA ILE A 160 -30.10 -10.87 -12.66
C ILE A 160 -29.58 -12.03 -13.51
N TYR A 161 -28.27 -12.04 -13.79
CA TYR A 161 -27.64 -13.07 -14.62
C TYR A 161 -27.09 -14.26 -13.83
N ASN A 162 -27.34 -14.31 -12.51
CA ASN A 162 -26.97 -15.41 -11.62
C ASN A 162 -25.45 -15.73 -11.63
N TYR A 163 -24.60 -14.71 -11.62
CA TYR A 163 -23.14 -14.84 -11.52
C TYR A 163 -22.71 -15.06 -10.07
N LEU A 164 -23.00 -16.26 -9.56
CA LEU A 164 -22.88 -16.59 -8.14
C LEU A 164 -21.46 -16.43 -7.59
N ASN A 165 -20.44 -16.90 -8.31
CA ASN A 165 -19.07 -16.79 -7.81
C ASN A 165 -18.57 -15.35 -7.85
N PHE A 166 -18.94 -14.60 -8.89
CA PHE A 166 -18.63 -13.17 -8.95
C PHE A 166 -19.36 -12.37 -7.85
N LEU A 167 -20.58 -12.76 -7.45
CA LEU A 167 -21.26 -12.16 -6.30
C LEU A 167 -20.49 -12.38 -4.99
N ILE A 168 -19.90 -13.56 -4.78
CA ILE A 168 -19.03 -13.84 -3.62
C ILE A 168 -17.79 -12.93 -3.66
N PHE A 169 -17.20 -12.76 -4.85
CA PHE A 169 -16.09 -11.82 -5.05
C PHE A 169 -16.50 -10.36 -4.76
N LEU A 170 -17.69 -9.92 -5.18
CA LEU A 170 -18.22 -8.57 -4.87
C LEU A 170 -18.47 -8.37 -3.38
N GLU A 171 -18.89 -9.42 -2.66
CA GLU A 171 -19.07 -9.35 -1.22
C GLU A 171 -17.71 -9.26 -0.49
N TYR A 172 -16.71 -10.02 -0.94
CA TYR A 172 -15.33 -9.86 -0.48
C TYR A 172 -14.85 -8.42 -0.68
N PHE A 173 -15.06 -7.84 -1.87
CA PHE A 173 -14.66 -6.48 -2.18
C PHE A 173 -15.32 -5.47 -1.23
N ASN A 174 -16.64 -5.57 -1.05
CA ASN A 174 -17.39 -4.67 -0.18
C ASN A 174 -16.90 -4.72 1.27
N LYS A 175 -16.78 -5.93 1.84
CA LYS A 175 -16.31 -6.11 3.22
C LYS A 175 -14.86 -5.65 3.41
N THR A 176 -14.02 -5.87 2.41
CA THR A 176 -12.58 -5.62 2.52
C THR A 176 -12.21 -4.19 2.22
N TYR A 177 -12.84 -3.52 1.26
CA TYR A 177 -12.42 -2.21 0.77
C TYR A 177 -13.45 -1.12 1.05
N LEU A 178 -14.69 -1.27 0.58
CA LEU A 178 -15.72 -0.23 0.72
C LEU A 178 -16.11 0.04 2.19
N TYR A 179 -16.30 -1.02 2.97
CA TYR A 179 -16.72 -0.88 4.37
C TYR A 179 -15.55 -0.61 5.31
N LYS A 180 -14.39 -1.23 5.03
CA LYS A 180 -13.26 -1.20 5.96
C LYS A 180 -12.39 0.04 5.79
N TYR A 181 -12.23 0.58 4.59
CA TYR A 181 -11.30 1.69 4.32
C TYR A 181 -12.02 2.89 3.73
N ASP A 182 -11.61 4.09 4.12
CA ASP A 182 -12.10 5.32 3.51
C ASP A 182 -11.68 5.36 2.03
N ILE A 183 -12.67 5.58 1.15
CA ILE A 183 -12.49 5.68 -0.30
C ILE A 183 -11.46 6.73 -0.66
N GLN A 184 -11.42 7.86 0.05
CA GLN A 184 -10.49 8.96 -0.24
C GLN A 184 -9.01 8.53 -0.10
N TYR A 185 -8.74 7.51 0.73
CA TYR A 185 -7.39 7.03 0.98
C TYR A 185 -6.88 6.07 -0.09
N TRP A 186 -7.75 5.42 -0.87
CA TRP A 186 -7.31 4.53 -1.95
C TRP A 186 -7.74 5.00 -3.35
N ASN A 187 -8.41 6.15 -3.42
CA ASN A 187 -8.77 6.82 -4.65
C ASN A 187 -7.69 7.85 -5.07
N TYR A 188 -7.45 7.90 -6.37
CA TYR A 188 -6.44 8.67 -7.10
C TYR A 188 -7.09 9.42 -8.28
N TYR A 189 -8.40 9.65 -8.23
CA TYR A 189 -9.09 10.50 -9.19
C TYR A 189 -8.46 11.90 -9.17
N ASN A 190 -8.02 12.38 -10.34
CA ASN A 190 -7.30 13.64 -10.56
C ASN A 190 -5.87 13.76 -10.00
N ASP A 191 -5.34 12.77 -9.26
CA ASP A 191 -3.96 12.78 -8.80
C ASP A 191 -3.35 11.38 -8.88
N ILE A 192 -2.54 11.18 -9.92
CA ILE A 192 -1.86 9.92 -10.23
C ILE A 192 -0.41 9.86 -9.69
N ASN A 193 -0.01 10.84 -8.88
CA ASN A 193 1.33 10.85 -8.34
C ASN A 193 1.53 9.69 -7.36
N HIS A 194 2.63 8.96 -7.57
CA HIS A 194 3.03 7.85 -6.71
C HIS A 194 1.93 6.80 -6.47
N ILE A 195 1.11 6.50 -7.49
CA ILE A 195 0.11 5.40 -7.48
C ILE A 195 0.74 4.07 -7.04
N THR A 196 1.99 3.85 -7.45
CA THR A 196 2.73 2.61 -7.20
C THR A 196 3.74 2.80 -6.09
N ASN A 197 3.92 1.76 -5.30
CA ASN A 197 5.03 1.62 -4.36
C ASN A 197 6.30 1.09 -5.07
N ASN A 198 6.45 1.30 -6.39
CA ASN A 198 7.58 0.77 -7.18
C ASN A 198 8.94 1.11 -6.56
N ALA A 199 9.06 2.28 -5.94
CA ALA A 199 10.28 2.67 -5.22
C ALA A 199 10.55 1.74 -4.03
N SER A 200 9.53 1.39 -3.24
CA SER A 200 9.64 0.42 -2.14
C SER A 200 9.90 -0.99 -2.65
N GLU A 201 9.16 -1.45 -3.67
CA GLU A 201 9.31 -2.79 -4.22
C GLU A 201 10.69 -2.99 -4.87
N SER A 202 11.16 -2.01 -5.64
CA SER A 202 12.51 -2.03 -6.23
C SER A 202 13.59 -2.11 -5.15
N PHE A 203 13.42 -1.37 -4.05
CA PHE A 203 14.34 -1.43 -2.91
C PHE A 203 14.29 -2.76 -2.18
N ASN A 204 13.10 -3.34 -1.96
CA ASN A 204 12.95 -4.67 -1.38
C ASN A 204 13.63 -5.72 -2.26
N ASN A 205 13.50 -5.61 -3.59
CA ASN A 205 14.18 -6.49 -4.54
C ASN A 205 15.70 -6.30 -4.54
N TYR A 206 16.19 -5.06 -4.40
CA TYR A 206 17.61 -4.78 -4.22
C TYR A 206 18.15 -5.43 -2.94
N LEU A 207 17.47 -5.23 -1.79
CA LEU A 207 17.85 -5.84 -0.52
C LEU A 207 17.86 -7.36 -0.62
N LYS A 208 16.82 -7.96 -1.20
CA LYS A 208 16.75 -9.41 -1.45
C LYS A 208 17.99 -9.90 -2.20
N LYS A 209 18.38 -9.23 -3.30
CA LYS A 209 19.58 -9.60 -4.08
C LYS A 209 20.87 -9.44 -3.26
N LEU A 210 20.99 -8.36 -2.50
CA LEU A 210 22.15 -8.08 -1.66
C LEU A 210 22.37 -9.18 -0.61
N PHE A 211 21.33 -9.50 0.17
CA PHE A 211 21.41 -10.50 1.24
C PHE A 211 21.53 -11.93 0.70
N TYR A 212 20.85 -12.25 -0.41
CA TYR A 212 20.97 -13.56 -1.06
C TYR A 212 22.37 -13.81 -1.61
N LYS A 213 23.01 -12.79 -2.21
CA LYS A 213 24.38 -12.89 -2.73
C LYS A 213 25.41 -13.09 -1.62
N ASN A 214 25.20 -12.44 -0.47
CA ASN A 214 26.12 -12.55 0.68
C ASN A 214 26.03 -13.90 1.40
N LEU A 215 24.85 -14.54 1.44
CA LEU A 215 24.68 -15.90 1.95
C LEU A 215 25.39 -16.96 1.10
N LEU A 216 25.44 -16.75 -0.23
CA LEU A 216 26.16 -17.66 -1.14
C LEU A 216 27.68 -17.46 -1.12
N SER A 217 28.18 -16.29 -0.73
CA SER A 217 29.63 -16.02 -0.59
C SER A 217 30.18 -16.39 0.79
N MET A 218 29.33 -16.78 1.74
CA MET A 218 29.70 -17.22 3.09
C MET A 218 29.74 -18.75 3.25
N ASN A 219 29.39 -19.49 2.19
CA ASN A 219 29.54 -20.94 2.08
C ASN A 219 30.67 -21.27 1.11
#